data_AF-A0A535U3A3-F1
#
_entry.id   AF-A0A535U3A3-F1
#
_cell.length_a   1.000
_cell.length_b   1.000
_cell.length_c   1.000
_cell.angle_alpha   90.00
_cell.angle_beta   90.00
_cell.angle_gamma   90.00
#
_symmetry.space_group_name_H-M   'P 1'
#
loop_
_entity.id
_entity.type
_entity.pdbx_description
1 polymer ?
#
loop_
_entity_poly.entity_id
_entity_poly.type
_entity_poly.pdbx_seq_one_letter_code
_entity_poly.pdbx_strand_id
1 'polypeptide(L)'
;MLIREPQGAILSQLIREPDVTLHDALVAYSRFHTCLLPYRENFVVGDFEEVTHEFGQVVRRLNARFGTRFVEFVHTEANLRECEDLIKLRGTLSKTLLGFESGDVTWDELQRERPTIAGARPLEARDAWIPSENRERAKASLREQWLHPSLARLRDRAQLLYQGFVDQPGGRSASSP
;
A
#
# COMPACT_ATOMS: atom_id res chain seq x y z
N MET A 1 9.08 -5.54 1.28
CA MET A 1 7.79 -5.82 1.94
C MET A 1 7.17 -4.49 2.32
N LEU A 2 5.96 -4.21 1.84
CA LEU A 2 5.18 -3.05 2.28
C LEU A 2 4.54 -3.37 3.64
N ILE A 3 4.61 -2.44 4.59
CA ILE A 3 3.86 -2.51 5.84
C ILE A 3 3.10 -1.20 6.06
N ARG A 4 1.96 -1.28 6.76
CA ARG A 4 1.14 -0.12 7.11
C ARG A 4 0.70 -0.25 8.56
N GLU A 5 0.47 0.89 9.20
CA GLU A 5 -0.13 0.96 10.53
C GLU A 5 -1.40 0.07 10.58
N PRO A 6 -1.55 -0.79 11.62
CA PRO A 6 -2.57 -1.83 11.65
C PRO A 6 -4.00 -1.32 11.45
N GLN A 7 -4.40 -0.24 12.12
CA GLN A 7 -5.75 0.31 11.98
C GLN A 7 -6.00 0.72 10.53
N GLY A 8 -5.12 1.53 9.94
CA GLY A 8 -5.24 1.98 8.55
C GLY A 8 -5.34 0.81 7.55
N ALA A 9 -4.52 -0.23 7.73
CA ALA A 9 -4.54 -1.43 6.89
C ALA A 9 -5.84 -2.22 7.03
N ILE A 10 -6.23 -2.56 8.26
CA ILE A 10 -7.37 -3.43 8.56
C ILE A 10 -8.68 -2.75 8.19
N LEU A 11 -8.88 -1.48 8.55
CA LEU A 11 -10.12 -0.77 8.19
C LEU A 11 -10.25 -0.62 6.66
N SER A 12 -9.13 -0.48 5.96
CA SER A 12 -9.13 -0.46 4.49
C SER A 12 -9.50 -1.81 3.88
N GLN A 13 -9.11 -2.92 4.49
CA GLN A 13 -9.50 -4.27 4.07
C GLN A 13 -11.00 -4.50 4.28
N LEU A 14 -11.53 -4.19 5.46
CA LEU A 14 -12.93 -4.45 5.81
C LEU A 14 -13.94 -3.70 4.92
N ILE A 15 -13.55 -2.56 4.37
CA ILE A 15 -14.38 -1.84 3.38
C ILE A 15 -14.54 -2.62 2.08
N ARG A 16 -13.55 -3.45 1.74
CA ARG A 16 -13.52 -4.26 0.51
C ARG A 16 -14.06 -5.67 0.75
N GLU A 17 -13.88 -6.17 1.97
CA GLU A 17 -14.24 -7.52 2.39
C GLU A 17 -15.21 -7.40 3.58
N PRO A 18 -16.47 -6.98 3.33
CA PRO A 18 -17.44 -6.72 4.41
C PRO A 18 -17.81 -7.96 5.21
N ASP A 19 -17.56 -9.16 4.68
CA ASP A 19 -17.82 -10.44 5.35
C ASP A 19 -16.72 -10.83 6.35
N VAL A 20 -15.59 -10.10 6.38
CA VAL A 20 -14.51 -10.33 7.34
C VAL A 20 -14.80 -9.56 8.62
N THR A 21 -14.60 -10.20 9.78
CA THR A 21 -14.75 -9.50 11.06
C THR A 21 -13.48 -8.74 11.44
N LEU A 22 -13.62 -7.67 12.24
CA LEU A 22 -12.48 -6.96 12.84
C LEU A 22 -11.53 -7.89 13.60
N HIS A 23 -12.09 -8.85 14.33
CA HIS A 23 -11.32 -9.84 15.07
C HIS A 23 -10.45 -10.68 14.14
N ASP A 24 -11.04 -11.23 13.08
CA ASP A 24 -10.33 -12.12 12.16
C ASP A 24 -9.27 -11.35 11.35
N ALA A 25 -9.56 -10.11 10.96
CA ALA A 25 -8.59 -9.25 10.29
C ALA A 25 -7.38 -8.94 11.20
N LEU A 26 -7.61 -8.65 12.48
CA LEU A 26 -6.54 -8.44 13.47
C LEU A 26 -5.69 -9.69 13.69
N VAL A 27 -6.32 -10.85 13.79
CA VAL A 27 -5.63 -12.15 13.92
C VAL A 27 -4.81 -12.44 12.67
N ALA A 28 -5.38 -12.23 11.49
CA ALA A 28 -4.71 -12.45 10.21
C ALA A 28 -3.50 -11.53 10.03
N TYR A 29 -3.65 -10.22 10.31
CA TYR A 29 -2.56 -9.25 10.29
C TYR A 29 -1.44 -9.70 11.22
N SER A 30 -1.77 -10.04 12.46
CA SER A 30 -0.79 -10.45 13.47
C SER A 30 -0.06 -11.73 13.07
N ARG A 31 -0.80 -12.74 12.58
CA ARG A 31 -0.24 -14.03 12.14
C ARG A 31 0.75 -13.84 10.99
N PHE A 32 0.35 -13.10 9.95
CA PHE A 32 1.19 -12.84 8.79
C PHE A 32 2.51 -12.17 9.19
N HIS A 33 2.44 -11.07 9.94
CA HIS A 33 3.62 -10.32 10.35
C HIS A 33 4.49 -11.07 11.37
N THR A 34 3.89 -11.87 12.26
CA THR A 34 4.64 -12.75 13.18
C THR A 34 5.54 -13.73 12.39
N CYS A 35 5.01 -14.34 11.33
CA CYS A 35 5.78 -15.31 10.53
C CYS A 35 6.95 -14.66 9.76
N LEU A 36 6.81 -13.39 9.39
CA LEU A 36 7.83 -12.67 8.63
C LEU A 36 8.89 -12.00 9.52
N LEU A 37 8.57 -11.70 10.79
CA LEU A 37 9.46 -10.96 11.68
C LEU A 37 10.86 -11.59 11.85
N PRO A 38 11.04 -12.92 11.93
CA PRO A 38 12.37 -13.54 11.97
C PRO A 38 13.20 -13.30 10.71
N TYR A 39 12.55 -13.05 9.57
CA TYR A 39 13.19 -12.85 8.27
C TYR A 39 13.23 -11.37 7.86
N ARG A 40 12.90 -10.44 8.76
CA ARG A 40 12.83 -9.00 8.45
C ARG A 40 14.14 -8.46 7.86
N GLU A 41 15.28 -9.03 8.26
CA GLU A 41 16.60 -8.67 7.76
C GLU A 41 16.89 -9.21 6.36
N ASN A 42 15.99 -9.97 5.74
CA ASN A 42 16.17 -10.58 4.41
C ASN A 42 15.52 -9.77 3.29
N PHE A 43 14.70 -8.77 3.62
CA PHE A 43 14.03 -7.90 2.66
C PHE A 43 14.10 -6.44 3.09
N VAL A 44 13.85 -5.52 2.16
CA VAL A 44 13.66 -4.11 2.49
C VAL A 44 12.22 -3.92 2.96
N VAL A 45 12.06 -3.32 4.14
CA VAL A 45 10.77 -2.82 4.63
C VAL A 45 10.54 -1.44 4.02
N GLY A 46 9.35 -1.24 3.46
CA GLY A 46 8.83 0.09 3.13
C GLY A 46 7.60 0.33 3.98
N ASP A 47 7.64 1.34 4.84
CA ASP A 47 6.43 1.80 5.52
C ASP A 47 5.52 2.49 4.51
N PHE A 48 4.21 2.37 4.66
CA PHE A 48 3.24 2.91 3.72
C PHE A 48 3.39 4.42 3.54
N GLU A 49 3.59 5.18 4.63
CA GLU A 49 3.76 6.63 4.55
C GLU A 49 5.04 7.00 3.79
N GLU A 50 6.13 6.26 4.03
CA GLU A 50 7.37 6.46 3.29
C GLU A 50 7.21 6.08 1.81
N VAL A 51 6.52 4.98 1.50
CA VAL A 51 6.30 4.55 0.12
C VAL A 51 5.45 5.57 -0.64
N THR A 52 4.49 6.23 0.00
CA THR A 52 3.65 7.22 -0.68
C THR A 52 4.27 8.61 -0.81
N HIS A 53 5.24 8.97 0.05
CA HIS A 53 5.84 10.33 0.04
C HIS A 53 7.32 10.35 -0.40
N GLU A 54 8.03 9.25 -0.22
CA GLU A 54 9.50 9.17 -0.32
C GLU A 54 9.97 7.86 -0.98
N PHE A 55 9.19 7.35 -1.94
CA PHE A 55 9.44 6.06 -2.60
C PHE A 55 10.87 5.87 -3.15
N GLY A 56 11.51 6.96 -3.61
CA GLY A 56 12.91 6.93 -4.04
C GLY A 56 13.87 6.41 -2.96
N GLN A 57 13.61 6.68 -1.67
CA GLN A 57 14.41 6.15 -0.55
C GLN A 57 14.30 4.63 -0.43
N VAL A 58 13.11 4.08 -0.64
CA VAL A 58 12.86 2.63 -0.64
C VAL A 58 13.63 1.96 -1.78
N VAL A 59 13.59 2.56 -2.98
CA VAL A 59 14.36 2.08 -4.15
C VAL A 59 15.86 2.14 -3.89
N ARG A 60 16.35 3.22 -3.26
CA ARG A 60 17.75 3.34 -2.86
C ARG A 60 18.19 2.21 -1.91
N ARG A 61 17.37 1.90 -0.89
CA ARG A 61 17.64 0.77 0.03
C ARG A 61 17.63 -0.58 -0.68
N LEU A 62 16.72 -0.78 -1.63
CA LEU A 62 16.68 -2.00 -2.46
C LEU A 62 17.97 -2.15 -3.28
N ASN A 63 18.38 -1.09 -3.99
CA ASN A 63 19.61 -1.06 -4.76
C ASN A 63 20.85 -1.33 -3.90
N ALA A 64 20.97 -0.67 -2.75
CA ALA A 64 22.10 -0.87 -1.84
C ALA A 64 22.16 -2.30 -1.30
N ARG A 65 21.00 -2.88 -0.95
CA ARG A 65 20.93 -4.22 -0.36
C ARG A 65 21.19 -5.34 -1.35
N PHE A 66 20.61 -5.25 -2.54
CA PHE A 66 20.59 -6.35 -3.51
C PHE A 66 21.53 -6.11 -4.70
N GLY A 67 22.25 -4.99 -4.75
CA GLY A 67 23.15 -4.65 -5.85
C GLY A 67 22.41 -4.32 -7.16
N THR A 68 21.14 -3.94 -7.06
CA THR A 68 20.32 -3.56 -8.23
C THR A 68 20.58 -2.11 -8.64
N ARG A 69 20.09 -1.73 -9.83
CA ARG A 69 20.22 -0.38 -10.41
C ARG A 69 18.87 0.17 -10.87
N PHE A 70 17.83 -0.02 -10.07
CA PHE A 70 16.53 0.54 -10.37
C PHE A 70 16.57 2.06 -10.30
N VAL A 71 15.85 2.73 -11.19
CA VAL A 71 15.72 4.18 -11.20
C VAL A 71 14.86 4.61 -10.01
N GLU A 72 15.36 5.55 -9.22
CA GLU A 72 14.63 6.10 -8.07
C GLU A 72 13.47 6.98 -8.54
N PHE A 73 12.32 6.86 -7.88
CA PHE A 73 11.19 7.74 -8.14
C PHE A 73 11.42 9.12 -7.53
N VAL A 74 11.24 10.17 -8.34
CA VAL A 74 11.34 11.56 -7.89
C VAL A 74 9.92 12.10 -7.67
N HIS A 75 9.61 12.50 -6.43
CA HIS A 75 8.32 13.06 -6.02
C HIS A 75 8.14 14.49 -6.54
N THR A 76 7.94 14.60 -7.86
CA THR A 76 7.52 15.84 -8.50
C THR A 76 6.01 15.82 -8.74
N GLU A 77 5.41 17.00 -8.73
CA GLU A 77 4.00 17.20 -9.07
C GLU A 77 3.61 16.58 -10.43
N ALA A 78 4.50 16.65 -11.43
CA ALA A 78 4.25 16.03 -12.73
C ALA A 78 4.18 14.49 -12.65
N ASN A 79 5.10 13.87 -11.88
CA ASN A 79 5.11 12.42 -11.70
C ASN A 79 3.91 11.93 -10.89
N LEU A 80 3.50 12.70 -9.88
CA LEU A 80 2.30 12.38 -9.09
C LEU A 80 1.04 12.40 -9.94
N ARG A 81 0.86 13.43 -10.79
CA ARG A 81 -0.26 13.48 -11.74
C ARG A 81 -0.28 12.28 -12.69
N GLU A 82 0.89 11.86 -13.18
CA GLU A 82 0.98 10.69 -14.05
C GLU A 82 0.54 9.41 -13.31
N CYS A 83 0.95 9.22 -12.06
CA CYS A 83 0.48 8.13 -11.23
C CYS A 83 -1.04 8.18 -11.00
N GLU A 84 -1.59 9.34 -10.66
CA GLU A 84 -3.03 9.53 -10.46
C GLU A 84 -3.85 9.19 -11.72
N ASP A 85 -3.35 9.59 -12.89
CA ASP A 85 -4.03 9.30 -14.15
C ASP A 85 -4.02 7.80 -14.46
N LEU A 86 -2.93 7.09 -14.20
CA LEU A 86 -2.89 5.63 -14.34
C LEU A 86 -3.82 4.93 -13.34
N ILE A 87 -3.91 5.42 -12.09
CA ILE A 87 -4.82 4.88 -11.07
C ILE A 87 -6.29 4.98 -11.53
N LYS A 88 -6.68 6.08 -12.17
CA LYS A 88 -8.04 6.25 -12.72
C LYS A 88 -8.35 5.22 -13.82
N LEU A 89 -7.35 4.86 -14.62
CA LEU A 89 -7.49 3.87 -15.68
C LEU A 89 -7.56 2.43 -15.15
N ARG A 90 -7.14 2.18 -13.90
CA ARG A 90 -7.08 0.83 -13.32
C ARG A 90 -8.42 0.10 -13.34
N GLY A 91 -9.53 0.82 -13.22
CA GLY A 91 -10.88 0.26 -13.28
C GLY A 91 -11.27 -0.32 -14.65
N THR A 92 -10.52 -0.02 -15.72
CA THR A 92 -10.76 -0.60 -17.05
C THR A 92 -10.34 -2.06 -17.16
N LEU A 93 -9.52 -2.55 -16.23
CA LEU A 93 -8.86 -3.87 -16.29
C LEU A 93 -8.19 -4.15 -17.64
N SER A 94 -7.69 -3.11 -18.31
CA SER A 94 -6.96 -3.27 -19.57
C SER A 94 -5.80 -4.24 -19.41
N LYS A 95 -5.69 -5.21 -20.32
CA LYS A 95 -4.57 -6.16 -20.36
C LYS A 95 -3.22 -5.44 -20.45
N THR A 96 -3.17 -4.33 -21.19
CA THR A 96 -1.94 -3.54 -21.34
C THR A 96 -1.56 -2.84 -20.04
N LEU A 97 -2.54 -2.27 -19.32
CA LEU A 97 -2.28 -1.64 -18.04
C LEU A 97 -1.88 -2.66 -16.97
N LEU A 98 -2.58 -3.80 -16.90
CA LEU A 98 -2.23 -4.89 -15.98
C LEU A 98 -0.86 -5.50 -16.31
N GLY A 99 -0.53 -5.64 -17.59
CA GLY A 99 0.79 -6.06 -18.04
C GLY A 99 1.89 -5.07 -17.69
N PHE A 100 1.58 -3.76 -17.68
CA PHE A 100 2.54 -2.76 -17.21
C PHE A 100 2.76 -2.86 -15.69
N GLU A 101 1.68 -3.04 -14.91
CA GLU A 101 1.77 -3.26 -13.46
C GLU A 101 2.58 -4.51 -13.09
N SER A 102 2.55 -5.57 -13.91
CA SER A 102 3.32 -6.81 -13.71
C SER A 102 4.75 -6.76 -14.26
N GLY A 103 5.08 -5.77 -15.10
CA GLY A 103 6.37 -5.66 -15.78
C GLY A 103 6.47 -6.42 -17.11
N ASP A 104 5.37 -6.97 -17.62
CA ASP A 104 5.30 -7.66 -18.92
C ASP A 104 5.18 -6.67 -20.11
N VAL A 105 4.72 -5.45 -19.84
CA VAL A 105 4.54 -4.38 -20.83
C VAL A 105 5.42 -3.20 -20.45
N THR A 106 6.09 -2.62 -21.44
CA THR A 106 6.95 -1.45 -21.26
C THR A 106 6.16 -0.15 -21.14
N TRP A 107 6.83 0.90 -20.66
CA TRP A 107 6.25 2.25 -20.61
C TRP A 107 5.80 2.74 -22.00
N ASP A 108 6.63 2.56 -23.03
CA ASP A 108 6.34 3.03 -24.39
C ASP A 108 5.14 2.30 -25.00
N GLU A 109 4.97 1.01 -24.71
CA GLU A 109 3.79 0.24 -25.09
C GLU A 109 2.53 0.75 -24.40
N LEU A 110 2.60 1.00 -23.09
CA LEU A 110 1.48 1.57 -22.34
C LEU A 110 1.07 2.94 -22.91
N GLN A 111 2.03 3.83 -23.16
CA GLN A 111 1.73 5.17 -23.67
C GLN A 111 1.08 5.14 -25.06
N ARG A 112 1.47 4.20 -25.94
CA ARG A 112 0.82 4.02 -27.24
C ARG A 112 -0.65 3.60 -27.11
N GLU A 113 -0.97 2.73 -26.16
CA GLU A 113 -2.33 2.21 -25.95
C GLU A 113 -3.18 3.09 -25.01
N ARG A 114 -2.56 4.04 -24.31
CA ARG A 114 -3.24 4.88 -23.30
C ARG A 114 -4.49 5.59 -23.82
N PRO A 115 -4.53 6.18 -25.05
CA PRO A 115 -5.75 6.79 -25.58
C PRO A 115 -6.90 5.79 -25.72
N THR A 116 -6.61 4.56 -26.17
CA THR A 116 -7.58 3.49 -26.30
C THR A 116 -8.13 3.08 -24.93
N ILE A 117 -7.25 2.92 -23.93
CA ILE A 117 -7.63 2.56 -22.56
C ILE A 117 -8.49 3.65 -21.92
N ALA A 118 -8.13 4.92 -22.12
CA ALA A 118 -8.89 6.06 -21.58
C ALA A 118 -10.30 6.18 -22.17
N GLY A 119 -10.52 5.70 -23.39
CA GLY A 119 -11.84 5.62 -24.01
C GLY A 119 -12.70 4.45 -23.51
N ALA A 120 -12.12 3.48 -22.79
CA ALA A 120 -12.85 2.33 -22.26
C ALA A 120 -13.67 2.70 -21.02
N ARG A 121 -14.85 2.09 -20.88
CA ARG A 121 -15.70 2.28 -19.70
C ARG A 121 -15.10 1.54 -18.50
N PRO A 122 -14.79 2.21 -17.38
CA PRO A 122 -14.34 1.54 -16.17
C PRO A 122 -15.43 0.63 -15.58
N LEU A 123 -15.01 -0.41 -14.86
CA LEU A 123 -15.89 -1.15 -13.96
C LEU A 123 -16.49 -0.20 -12.90
N GLU A 124 -17.63 -0.61 -12.35
CA GLU A 124 -18.42 0.14 -11.37
C GLU A 124 -17.59 0.67 -10.18
N ALA A 125 -18.02 1.78 -9.58
CA ALA A 125 -17.28 2.54 -8.56
C ALA A 125 -16.92 1.74 -7.29
N ARG A 126 -17.53 0.58 -7.04
CA ARG A 126 -17.10 -0.34 -5.96
C ARG A 126 -15.67 -0.85 -6.16
N ASP A 127 -15.21 -0.91 -7.41
CA ASP A 127 -13.87 -1.36 -7.80
C ASP A 127 -12.88 -0.21 -8.02
N ALA A 128 -13.32 1.05 -7.87
CA ALA A 128 -12.46 2.21 -8.01
C ALA A 128 -11.50 2.30 -6.81
N TRP A 129 -10.20 2.26 -7.11
CA TRP A 129 -9.10 2.38 -6.15
C TRP A 129 -8.87 3.82 -5.68
N ILE A 130 -9.91 4.64 -5.76
CA ILE A 130 -9.87 6.08 -5.55
C ILE A 130 -10.44 6.39 -4.16
N PRO A 131 -9.81 7.27 -3.36
CA PRO A 131 -10.40 7.81 -2.15
C PRO A 131 -11.81 8.36 -2.46
N SER A 132 -12.78 8.00 -1.64
CA SER A 132 -14.16 8.47 -1.81
C SER A 132 -14.81 8.73 -0.46
N GLU A 133 -15.75 9.68 -0.42
CA GLU A 133 -16.46 10.02 0.81
C GLU A 133 -17.18 8.81 1.41
N ASN A 134 -17.72 7.92 0.57
CA ASN A 134 -18.37 6.68 1.02
C ASN A 134 -17.38 5.80 1.80
N ARG A 135 -16.14 5.67 1.32
CA ARG A 135 -15.09 4.90 2.01
C ARG A 135 -14.71 5.58 3.32
N GLU A 136 -14.59 6.91 3.34
CA GLU A 136 -14.27 7.62 4.58
C GLU A 136 -15.35 7.51 5.65
N ARG A 137 -16.64 7.56 5.26
CA ARG A 137 -17.76 7.28 6.18
C ARG A 137 -17.74 5.84 6.70
N ALA A 138 -17.48 4.86 5.83
CA ALA A 138 -17.35 3.47 6.24
C ALA A 138 -16.18 3.26 7.23
N LYS A 139 -15.03 3.92 7.00
CA LYS A 139 -13.91 3.91 7.96
C LYS A 139 -14.32 4.50 9.31
N ALA A 140 -15.08 5.60 9.32
CA ALA A 140 -15.51 6.24 10.56
C ALA A 140 -16.32 5.29 11.45
N SER A 141 -17.30 4.58 10.89
CA SER A 141 -18.07 3.58 11.67
C SER A 141 -17.21 2.43 12.18
N LEU A 142 -16.26 1.94 11.37
CA LEU A 142 -15.35 0.88 11.80
C LEU A 142 -14.35 1.35 12.86
N ARG A 143 -14.01 2.64 12.95
CA ARG A 143 -13.14 3.19 14.00
C ARG A 143 -13.80 3.08 15.38
N GLU A 144 -15.12 3.25 15.48
CA GLU A 144 -15.83 3.06 16.74
C GLU A 144 -15.75 1.60 17.20
N GLN A 145 -16.00 0.66 16.29
CA GLN A 145 -15.89 -0.77 16.57
C GLN A 145 -14.45 -1.19 16.89
N TRP A 146 -13.47 -0.58 16.21
CA TRP A 146 -12.05 -0.81 16.45
C TRP A 146 -11.67 -0.54 17.91
N LEU A 147 -12.29 0.45 18.57
CA LEU A 147 -11.98 0.82 19.96
C LEU A 147 -12.57 -0.13 21.01
N HIS A 148 -13.40 -1.10 20.60
CA HIS A 148 -14.07 -2.00 21.54
C HIS A 148 -13.07 -2.72 22.47
N PRO A 149 -13.30 -2.78 23.80
CA PRO A 149 -12.33 -3.32 24.76
C PRO A 149 -11.93 -4.78 24.49
N SER A 150 -12.82 -5.60 23.94
CA SER A 150 -12.53 -7.00 23.61
C SER A 150 -11.40 -7.18 22.59
N LEU A 151 -11.12 -6.15 21.77
CA LEU A 151 -10.08 -6.19 20.75
C LEU A 151 -8.74 -5.62 21.25
N ALA A 152 -8.65 -5.08 22.48
CA ALA A 152 -7.47 -4.37 22.98
C ALA A 152 -6.18 -5.17 22.82
N ARG A 153 -6.16 -6.42 23.32
CA ARG A 153 -4.97 -7.29 23.23
C ARG A 153 -4.53 -7.57 21.79
N LEU A 154 -5.50 -7.69 20.87
CA LEU A 154 -5.20 -7.93 19.45
C LEU A 154 -4.64 -6.68 18.78
N ARG A 155 -5.19 -5.49 19.10
CA ARG A 155 -4.64 -4.21 18.64
C ARG A 155 -3.21 -4.00 19.13
N ASP A 156 -2.96 -4.21 20.42
CA ASP A 156 -1.64 -4.04 21.02
C ASP A 156 -0.61 -4.97 20.36
N ARG A 157 -1.00 -6.24 20.13
CA ARG A 157 -0.16 -7.19 19.42
C ARG A 157 0.15 -6.74 17.99
N ALA A 158 -0.86 -6.30 17.24
CA ALA A 158 -0.66 -5.83 15.87
C ALA A 158 0.26 -4.61 15.83
N GLN A 159 0.11 -3.68 16.78
CA GLN A 159 0.94 -2.49 16.91
C GLN A 159 2.39 -2.83 17.23
N LEU A 160 2.64 -3.74 18.16
CA LEU A 160 3.99 -4.21 18.50
C LEU A 160 4.69 -4.85 17.29
N LEU A 161 3.95 -5.63 16.49
CA LEU A 161 4.47 -6.22 15.27
C LEU A 161 4.83 -5.16 14.23
N TYR A 162 3.96 -4.16 14.02
CA TYR A 162 4.23 -3.03 13.14
C TYR A 162 5.52 -2.28 13.55
N GLN A 163 5.64 -1.95 14.84
CA GLN A 163 6.84 -1.30 15.40
C GLN A 163 8.11 -2.14 15.18
N GLY A 164 8.03 -3.46 15.35
CA GLY A 164 9.15 -4.37 15.10
C GLY A 164 9.69 -4.34 13.66
N PHE A 165 8.90 -3.85 12.69
CA PHE A 165 9.35 -3.63 11.31
C PHE A 165 9.81 -2.19 11.05
N VAL A 166 9.16 -1.19 11.67
CA VAL A 166 9.44 0.23 11.37
C VAL A 166 10.62 0.79 12.18
N ASP A 167 10.86 0.31 13.39
CA ASP A 167 11.89 0.86 14.30
C ASP A 167 13.33 0.42 13.96
N GLN A 168 13.58 0.00 12.73
CA GLN A 168 14.92 -0.36 12.28
C GLN A 168 15.83 0.87 12.11
N PRO A 169 17.13 0.77 12.47
CA PRO A 169 18.14 1.77 12.14
C PRO A 169 18.35 1.78 10.61
N GLY A 170 17.53 2.56 9.92
CA GLY A 170 17.42 2.61 8.46
C GLY A 170 16.00 2.95 7.97
N GLY A 171 14.98 2.85 8.83
CA GLY A 171 13.58 3.20 8.56
C GLY A 171 13.17 4.61 8.99
N ARG A 172 13.99 5.29 9.80
CA ARG A 172 13.86 6.73 10.07
C ARG A 172 15.20 7.39 9.78
N SER A 173 15.31 8.04 8.63
CA SER A 173 16.33 9.06 8.42
C SER A 173 16.13 10.10 9.52
N ALA A 174 17.10 10.19 10.43
CA ALA A 174 17.10 11.19 11.48
C ALA A 174 16.97 12.58 10.84
N SER A 175 15.84 13.23 11.03
CA SER A 175 15.77 14.68 10.94
C SER A 175 16.66 15.23 12.05
N SER A 176 17.65 16.02 11.68
CA SER A 176 18.50 16.78 12.59
C SER A 176 19.04 18.00 11.86
N PRO A 177 19.28 19.12 12.55
CA PRO A 177 18.46 19.79 13.57
C PRO A 177 17.74 21.03 13.03
#